data_AF-A0A2H0RN97-F1
#
_entry.id   AF-A0A2H0RN97-F1
#
_cell.length_a   1.000
_cell.length_b   1.000
_cell.length_c   1.000
_cell.angle_alpha   90.00
_cell.angle_beta   90.00
_cell.angle_gamma   90.00
#
_symmetry.space_group_name_H-M   'P 1'
#
loop_
_entity.id
_entity.type
_entity.pdbx_description
1 polymer ?
#
loop_
_entity_poly.entity_id
_entity_poly.type
_entity_poly.pdbx_seq_one_letter_code
_entity_poly.pdbx_strand_id
1 'polypeptide(L)'
;MKPFFIGILALLLVGAGCQPNPNKYVNEATVWVETTAPTYLFDGHDLQLKEAIQGGCSSCWDVYLDFESNSAGFGDRTDQVSAQVITTHTMRIRFLQGEMIEAITDQIYDEQNAKKLESIFITEPEV
;
A
#
# COMPACT_ATOMS: atom_id res chain seq x y z
N MET A 1 64.50 1.10 11.83
CA MET A 1 63.92 -0.24 11.57
C MET A 1 62.40 -0.17 11.75
N LYS A 2 61.63 -0.19 10.67
CA LYS A 2 60.28 -0.81 10.61
C LYS A 2 60.49 -2.32 10.45
N PRO A 3 59.60 -3.25 10.87
CA PRO A 3 58.16 -3.21 10.57
C PRO A 3 57.23 -3.92 11.60
N PHE A 4 55.91 -3.76 11.46
CA PHE A 4 54.95 -4.86 11.20
C PHE A 4 53.52 -4.31 11.23
N PHE A 5 52.90 -4.28 10.05
CA PHE A 5 51.46 -4.11 9.91
C PHE A 5 50.79 -5.41 10.34
N ILE A 6 50.04 -5.41 11.44
CA ILE A 6 49.03 -6.44 11.70
C ILE A 6 47.71 -5.86 11.22
N GLY A 7 47.38 -6.16 9.96
CA GLY A 7 46.05 -5.92 9.41
C GLY A 7 45.07 -6.86 10.08
N ILE A 8 44.18 -6.31 10.91
CA ILE A 8 42.96 -7.01 11.30
C ILE A 8 41.98 -6.80 10.14
N LEU A 9 41.97 -7.75 9.21
CA LEU A 9 40.89 -7.90 8.25
C LEU A 9 39.68 -8.43 9.02
N ALA A 10 38.85 -7.52 9.53
CA ALA A 10 37.55 -7.87 10.08
C ALA A 10 36.64 -8.36 8.94
N LEU A 11 36.68 -9.66 8.66
CA LEU A 11 35.75 -10.34 7.79
C LEU A 11 34.41 -10.48 8.55
N LEU A 12 33.63 -9.41 8.60
CA LEU A 12 32.23 -9.50 8.99
C LEU A 12 31.44 -9.94 7.77
N LEU A 13 31.10 -11.24 7.78
CA LEU A 13 30.13 -11.90 6.93
C LEU A 13 28.83 -11.09 6.93
N VAL A 14 28.59 -10.32 5.88
CA VAL A 14 27.23 -9.88 5.57
C VAL A 14 26.54 -11.14 5.08
N GLY A 15 25.85 -11.84 5.99
CA GLY A 15 24.93 -12.87 5.58
C GLY A 15 24.00 -12.24 4.56
N ALA A 16 24.02 -12.72 3.32
CA ALA A 16 23.00 -12.42 2.33
C ALA A 16 21.71 -13.11 2.80
N GLY A 17 21.14 -12.62 3.91
CA GLY A 17 19.77 -12.91 4.26
C GLY A 17 18.96 -12.40 3.08
N CYS A 18 18.18 -13.29 2.46
CA CYS A 18 17.25 -12.93 1.40
C CYS A 18 16.31 -11.85 1.96
N GLN A 19 16.62 -10.57 1.75
CA GLN A 19 15.67 -9.52 1.99
C GLN A 19 14.55 -9.71 0.96
N PRO A 20 13.29 -9.91 1.38
CA PRO A 20 12.20 -10.10 0.44
C PRO A 20 12.10 -8.87 -0.47
N ASN A 21 12.06 -9.12 -1.79
CA ASN A 21 12.03 -8.06 -2.79
C ASN A 21 10.61 -7.48 -2.86
N PRO A 22 10.40 -6.19 -2.50
CA PRO A 22 9.08 -5.56 -2.55
C PRO A 22 8.48 -5.53 -3.96
N ASN A 23 9.31 -5.59 -5.02
CA ASN A 23 8.86 -5.41 -6.41
C ASN A 23 7.78 -6.41 -6.84
N LYS A 24 7.77 -7.64 -6.29
CA LYS A 24 6.69 -8.61 -6.53
C LYS A 24 5.34 -8.03 -6.11
N TYR A 25 5.25 -7.59 -4.85
CA TYR A 25 4.03 -7.11 -4.24
C TYR A 25 3.58 -5.77 -4.82
N VAL A 26 4.54 -4.90 -5.13
CA VAL A 26 4.25 -3.64 -5.85
C VAL A 26 3.63 -3.93 -7.20
N ASN A 27 4.24 -4.80 -8.01
CA ASN A 27 3.71 -5.13 -9.35
C ASN A 27 2.31 -5.77 -9.27
N GLU A 28 2.09 -6.72 -8.36
CA GLU A 28 0.78 -7.35 -8.17
C GLU A 28 -0.28 -6.34 -7.68
N ALA A 29 0.07 -5.44 -6.77
CA ALA A 29 -0.81 -4.38 -6.30
C ALA A 29 -1.18 -3.42 -7.44
N THR A 30 -0.20 -2.93 -8.20
CA THR A 30 -0.42 -2.02 -9.34
C THR A 30 -1.37 -2.64 -10.36
N VAL A 31 -1.09 -3.88 -10.79
CA VAL A 31 -1.95 -4.59 -11.75
C VAL A 31 -3.37 -4.73 -11.21
N TRP A 32 -3.52 -5.07 -9.93
CA TRP A 32 -4.84 -5.22 -9.36
C TRP A 32 -5.61 -3.89 -9.29
N VAL A 33 -4.95 -2.79 -8.91
CA VAL A 33 -5.60 -1.47 -8.90
C VAL A 33 -6.06 -1.06 -10.29
N GLU A 34 -5.20 -1.21 -11.30
CA GLU A 34 -5.50 -0.82 -12.68
C GLU A 34 -6.55 -1.69 -13.37
N THR A 35 -6.81 -2.90 -12.88
CA THR A 35 -7.70 -3.86 -13.57
C THR A 35 -8.93 -4.24 -12.77
N THR A 36 -8.96 -3.99 -11.46
CA THR A 36 -10.01 -4.51 -10.58
C THR A 36 -10.55 -3.47 -9.60
N ALA A 37 -9.74 -2.56 -9.06
CA ALA A 37 -10.18 -1.67 -7.98
C ALA A 37 -11.31 -0.71 -8.41
N PRO A 38 -12.53 -0.82 -7.85
CA PRO A 38 -13.67 -0.02 -8.28
C PRO A 38 -13.45 1.49 -8.22
N THR A 39 -12.83 2.02 -7.15
CA THR A 39 -12.59 3.46 -7.05
C THR A 39 -11.66 3.97 -8.14
N TYR A 40 -10.58 3.25 -8.44
CA TYR A 40 -9.63 3.64 -9.49
C TYR A 40 -10.23 3.47 -10.88
N LEU A 41 -10.92 2.36 -11.15
CA LEU A 41 -11.49 2.07 -12.47
C LEU A 41 -12.58 3.05 -12.91
N PHE A 42 -13.27 3.68 -11.96
CA PHE A 42 -14.36 4.58 -12.29
C PHE A 42 -13.85 5.90 -12.90
N ASP A 43 -12.86 6.54 -12.28
CA ASP A 43 -12.34 7.85 -12.70
C ASP A 43 -10.91 8.17 -12.22
N GLY A 44 -10.15 7.14 -11.84
CA GLY A 44 -8.78 7.22 -11.34
C GLY A 44 -7.74 7.37 -12.45
N HIS A 45 -6.65 8.06 -12.15
CA HIS A 45 -5.48 8.26 -13.01
C HIS A 45 -4.23 8.57 -12.17
N ASP A 46 -3.07 8.65 -12.83
CA ASP A 46 -1.78 8.99 -12.22
C ASP A 46 -1.39 8.12 -11.02
N LEU A 47 -1.64 6.81 -11.13
CA LEU A 47 -1.28 5.81 -10.12
C LEU A 47 0.24 5.77 -9.89
N GLN A 48 0.66 5.93 -8.63
CA GLN A 48 2.06 5.97 -8.24
C GLN A 48 2.30 5.16 -6.97
N LEU A 49 3.46 4.50 -6.90
CA LEU A 49 3.92 3.88 -5.67
C LEU A 49 4.26 4.97 -4.64
N LYS A 50 3.55 4.97 -3.52
CA LYS A 50 3.89 5.78 -2.35
C LYS A 50 4.98 5.11 -1.53
N GLU A 51 4.71 3.87 -1.10
CA GLU A 51 5.65 3.07 -0.32
C GLU A 51 5.26 1.58 -0.31
N ALA A 52 6.22 0.72 0.03
CA ALA A 52 6.00 -0.69 0.29
C ALA A 52 6.70 -1.06 1.60
N ILE A 53 5.92 -1.50 2.58
CA ILE A 53 6.38 -1.78 3.94
C ILE A 53 6.22 -3.27 4.21
N GLN A 54 7.29 -3.90 4.69
CA GLN A 54 7.20 -5.25 5.23
C GLN A 54 6.56 -5.19 6.62
N GLY A 55 5.49 -5.96 6.83
CA GLY A 55 4.79 -6.06 8.10
C GLY A 55 5.55 -6.90 9.15
N GLY A 56 4.89 -7.15 10.28
CA GLY A 56 5.48 -7.91 11.41
C GLY A 56 5.72 -9.41 11.16
N CYS A 57 5.58 -9.89 9.92
CA CYS A 57 5.87 -11.27 9.55
C CYS A 57 6.69 -11.34 8.26
N SER A 58 7.46 -12.43 8.06
CA SER A 58 8.37 -12.59 6.92
C SER A 58 7.68 -12.51 5.56
N SER A 59 6.38 -12.78 5.50
CA SER A 59 5.55 -12.76 4.29
C SER A 59 4.41 -11.75 4.34
N CYS A 60 4.50 -10.74 5.21
CA CYS A 60 3.51 -9.68 5.36
C CYS A 60 3.99 -8.44 4.63
N TRP A 61 3.15 -7.88 3.75
CA TRP A 61 3.47 -6.65 3.04
C TRP A 61 2.25 -5.75 2.95
N ASP A 62 2.44 -4.46 3.22
CA ASP A 62 1.49 -3.42 2.89
C ASP A 62 2.10 -2.57 1.78
N VAL A 63 1.40 -2.47 0.64
CA VAL A 63 1.76 -1.61 -0.48
C VAL A 63 0.79 -0.44 -0.51
N TYR A 64 1.32 0.78 -0.54
CA TYR A 64 0.54 2.00 -0.60
C TYR A 64 0.72 2.63 -1.98
N LEU A 65 -0.40 2.85 -2.66
CA LEU A 65 -0.45 3.47 -3.98
C LEU A 65 -1.28 4.76 -3.87
N ASP A 66 -0.73 5.86 -4.36
CA ASP A 66 -1.45 7.12 -4.49
C ASP A 66 -2.00 7.24 -5.92
N PHE A 67 -3.20 7.80 -6.08
CA PHE A 67 -3.79 8.10 -7.39
C PHE A 67 -4.68 9.34 -7.31
N GLU A 68 -4.92 9.99 -8.45
CA GLU A 68 -5.89 11.07 -8.58
C GLU A 68 -7.22 10.52 -9.09
N SER A 69 -8.34 10.96 -8.50
CA SER A 69 -9.70 10.70 -8.98
C SER A 69 -10.38 12.02 -9.36
N ASN A 70 -11.23 11.99 -10.37
CA ASN A 70 -12.06 13.14 -10.75
C ASN A 70 -13.24 13.40 -9.79
N SER A 71 -13.34 12.64 -8.68
CA SER A 71 -14.26 12.92 -7.60
C SER A 71 -13.73 12.45 -6.24
N ALA A 72 -14.36 12.90 -5.16
CA ALA A 72 -14.00 12.48 -3.80
C ALA A 72 -14.69 11.17 -3.35
N GLY A 73 -15.35 10.47 -4.28
CA GLY A 73 -16.17 9.30 -3.97
C GLY A 73 -15.39 7.98 -4.01
N PHE A 74 -16.01 6.92 -3.48
CA PHE A 74 -15.45 5.57 -3.47
C PHE A 74 -16.34 4.59 -4.25
N GLY A 75 -15.74 3.55 -4.81
CA GLY A 75 -16.44 2.48 -5.53
C GLY A 75 -16.99 2.90 -6.89
N ASP A 76 -17.89 2.08 -7.42
CA ASP A 76 -18.74 2.45 -8.56
C ASP A 76 -19.79 3.48 -8.11
N ARG A 77 -19.85 4.59 -8.84
CA ARG A 77 -20.65 5.77 -8.54
C ARG A 77 -21.57 6.17 -9.68
N THR A 78 -21.88 5.24 -10.60
CA THR A 78 -22.67 5.50 -11.81
C THR A 78 -24.01 6.17 -11.49
N ASP A 79 -24.62 5.81 -10.35
CA ASP A 79 -25.94 6.33 -9.93
C ASP A 79 -25.86 7.54 -8.97
N GLN A 80 -24.68 8.12 -8.74
CA GLN A 80 -24.48 9.20 -7.77
C GLN A 80 -24.22 10.54 -8.46
N VAL A 81 -24.87 11.60 -7.97
CA VAL A 81 -24.53 12.97 -8.35
C VAL A 81 -23.23 13.34 -7.63
N SER A 82 -22.11 13.32 -8.35
CA SER A 82 -20.79 13.64 -7.80
C SER A 82 -20.31 15.02 -8.23
N ALA A 83 -19.66 15.75 -7.33
CA ALA A 83 -18.96 16.98 -7.67
C ALA A 83 -17.64 16.62 -8.41
N GLN A 84 -17.35 17.32 -9.51
CA GLN A 84 -16.08 17.19 -10.21
C GLN A 84 -15.00 17.90 -9.41
N VAL A 85 -14.23 17.12 -8.63
CA VAL A 85 -13.13 17.61 -7.81
C VAL A 85 -12.00 16.61 -7.90
N ILE A 86 -10.82 17.07 -8.34
CA ILE A 86 -9.63 16.23 -8.32
C ILE A 86 -9.29 15.92 -6.86
N THR A 87 -9.30 14.65 -6.50
CA THR A 87 -9.02 14.16 -5.15
C THR A 87 -7.90 13.15 -5.20
N THR A 88 -6.86 13.35 -4.40
CA THR A 88 -5.81 12.36 -4.20
C THR A 88 -6.30 11.32 -3.20
N HIS A 89 -6.27 10.05 -3.60
CA HIS A 89 -6.57 8.90 -2.76
C HIS A 89 -5.30 8.10 -2.48
N THR A 90 -5.24 7.46 -1.32
CA THR A 90 -4.23 6.47 -0.97
C THR A 90 -4.89 5.11 -0.78
N MET A 91 -4.52 4.13 -1.62
CA MET A 91 -4.96 2.75 -1.47
C MET A 91 -3.89 1.90 -0.80
N ARG A 92 -4.26 1.19 0.26
CA ARG A 92 -3.43 0.19 0.93
C ARG A 92 -3.84 -1.21 0.49
N ILE A 93 -2.92 -1.91 -0.16
CA ILE A 93 -3.05 -3.32 -0.52
C ILE A 93 -2.23 -4.16 0.45
N ARG A 94 -2.87 -5.10 1.15
CA ARG A 94 -2.21 -6.00 2.09
C ARG A 94 -2.04 -7.39 1.52
N PHE A 95 -0.83 -7.91 1.67
CA PHE A 95 -0.49 -9.30 1.35
C PHE A 95 -0.11 -10.08 2.61
N LEU A 96 -0.60 -11.30 2.69
CA LEU A 96 -0.23 -12.29 3.68
C LEU A 96 0.14 -13.60 2.98
N GLN A 97 1.34 -14.13 3.25
CA GLN A 97 1.80 -15.40 2.67
C GLN A 97 1.82 -15.42 1.14
N GLY A 98 1.99 -14.24 0.52
CA GLY A 98 2.00 -14.11 -0.94
C GLY A 98 0.64 -13.87 -1.57
N GLU A 99 -0.44 -13.95 -0.80
CA GLU A 99 -1.81 -13.71 -1.24
C GLU A 99 -2.26 -12.30 -0.84
N MET A 100 -2.96 -11.61 -1.73
CA MET A 100 -3.61 -10.35 -1.39
C MET A 100 -4.87 -10.63 -0.58
N ILE A 101 -5.00 -10.00 0.58
CA ILE A 101 -6.10 -10.23 1.52
C ILE A 101 -6.93 -8.98 1.79
N GLU A 102 -6.41 -7.79 1.47
CA GLU A 102 -7.05 -6.51 1.77
C GLU A 102 -6.72 -5.46 0.72
N ALA A 103 -7.70 -4.64 0.35
CA ALA A 103 -7.53 -3.46 -0.48
C ALA A 103 -8.43 -2.34 0.05
N ILE A 104 -7.82 -1.37 0.73
CA ILE A 104 -8.55 -0.28 1.41
C ILE A 104 -8.13 1.08 0.87
N THR A 105 -9.08 1.87 0.40
CA THR A 105 -8.86 3.27 0.00
C THR A 105 -9.14 4.21 1.16
N ASP A 106 -8.20 5.11 1.42
CA ASP A 106 -8.24 6.16 2.45
C ASP A 106 -8.55 5.69 3.88
N GLN A 107 -8.31 4.41 4.18
CA GLN A 107 -8.74 3.77 5.43
C GLN A 107 -10.26 3.82 5.67
N ILE A 108 -11.04 4.11 4.61
CA ILE A 108 -12.48 4.35 4.68
C ILE A 108 -13.24 3.31 3.88
N TYR A 109 -12.72 2.85 2.75
CA TYR A 109 -13.48 2.00 1.83
C TYR A 109 -12.77 0.70 1.52
N ASP A 110 -13.46 -0.42 1.73
CA ASP A 110 -13.03 -1.76 1.36
C ASP A 110 -13.43 -2.04 -0.09
N GLU A 111 -12.43 -1.99 -0.97
CA GLU A 111 -12.59 -2.15 -2.42
C GLU A 111 -13.03 -3.57 -2.79
N GLN A 112 -12.63 -4.59 -2.03
CA GLN A 112 -12.97 -5.98 -2.32
C GLN A 112 -14.43 -6.30 -1.96
N ASN A 113 -14.92 -5.69 -0.88
CA ASN A 113 -16.27 -5.94 -0.36
C ASN A 113 -17.28 -4.83 -0.72
N ALA A 114 -16.84 -3.82 -1.49
CA ALA A 114 -17.63 -2.67 -1.92
C ALA A 114 -18.38 -1.97 -0.77
N LYS A 115 -17.72 -1.77 0.37
CA LYS A 115 -18.34 -1.22 1.58
C LYS A 115 -17.45 -0.21 2.28
N LYS A 116 -18.06 0.78 2.93
CA LYS A 116 -17.34 1.63 3.88
C LYS A 116 -17.00 0.83 5.13
N LEU A 117 -15.81 1.05 5.66
CA LEU A 117 -15.41 0.61 6.98
C LEU A 117 -16.19 1.42 8.01
N GLU A 118 -16.76 0.75 9.00
CA GLU A 118 -17.33 1.43 10.16
C GLU A 118 -16.14 2.01 10.96
N SER A 119 -16.07 3.33 11.05
CA SER A 119 -15.14 3.95 11.97
C SER A 119 -15.55 3.55 13.39
N ILE A 120 -14.64 2.90 14.11
CA ILE A 120 -14.69 2.85 15.57
C ILE A 120 -14.47 4.29 16.04
N PHE A 121 -15.55 5.07 16.09
CA PHE A 121 -15.55 6.30 16.83
C PHE A 121 -15.36 5.90 18.29
N ILE A 122 -14.13 6.06 18.80
CA ILE A 122 -13.96 6.34 20.21
C ILE A 122 -14.76 7.62 20.39
N THR A 123 -15.94 7.53 20.99
CA THR A 123 -16.68 8.69 21.45
C THR A 123 -15.69 9.52 22.24
N GLU A 124 -15.31 10.69 21.73
CA GLU A 124 -14.67 11.71 22.55
C GLU A 124 -15.55 11.83 23.79
N PRO A 125 -14.99 11.76 25.02
CA PRO A 125 -15.79 11.95 26.20
C PRO A 125 -16.40 13.35 26.07
N GLU A 126 -17.73 13.42 26.03
CA GLU A 126 -18.40 14.69 26.30
C GLU A 126 -17.87 15.20 27.64
N VAL A 127 -17.39 16.45 27.60
CA VAL A 127 -16.69 17.18 28.66
C VAL A 127 -17.37 17.06 30.02
#